data_AF-A0A6B9TMT7-F1
#
_entry.id   AF-A0A6B9TMT7-F1
#
_cell.length_a   1.000
_cell.length_b   1.000
_cell.length_c   1.000
_cell.angle_alpha   90.00
_cell.angle_beta   90.00
_cell.angle_gamma   90.00
#
_symmetry.space_group_name_H-M   'P 1'
#
loop_
_entity.id
_entity.type
_entity.pdbx_description
1 polymer ?
#
loop_
_entity_poly.entity_id
_entity_poly.type
_entity_poly.pdbx_seq_one_letter_code
_entity_poly.pdbx_strand_id
1 'polypeptide(L)'
;MDPEDYQSILMEIADFSEIDTSTIASTRKSLMELTERREQLLEIQKRIKRDIRGAERYYLDRMAEIRSEVENLKENSSRFKRIITGNPAAAQAKAMKQLQRNRDTLIETYRELLEYTGELLEYTEDLMIELYDSIKSFFG
;
A
#
# COMPACT_ATOMS: atom_id res chain seq x y z
N MET A 1 -6.63 1.29 4.18
CA MET A 1 -5.78 1.34 5.39
C MET A 1 -4.67 2.30 5.09
N ASP A 2 -4.24 3.14 6.04
CA ASP A 2 -3.26 4.17 5.70
C ASP A 2 -1.87 3.54 5.56
N PRO A 3 -0.95 4.14 4.77
CA PRO A 3 0.40 3.59 4.58
C PRO A 3 1.16 3.33 5.88
N GLU A 4 0.97 4.19 6.90
CA GLU A 4 1.62 4.05 8.21
C GLU A 4 1.16 2.78 8.96
N ASP A 5 -0.12 2.41 8.81
CA ASP A 5 -0.64 1.18 9.42
C ASP A 5 0.03 -0.05 8.81
N TYR A 6 0.19 -0.07 7.48
CA TYR A 6 0.91 -1.14 6.79
C TYR A 6 2.36 -1.21 7.22
N GLN A 7 3.03 -0.06 7.34
CA GLN A 7 4.42 -0.01 7.78
C GLN A 7 4.58 -0.61 9.18
N SER A 8 3.70 -0.28 10.13
CA SER A 8 3.74 -0.84 11.48
C SER A 8 3.61 -2.37 11.47
N ILE A 9 2.63 -2.88 10.72
CA ILE A 9 2.39 -4.33 10.63
C ILE A 9 3.59 -5.04 9.97
N LEU A 10 4.15 -4.47 8.90
CA LEU A 10 5.30 -5.05 8.21
C LEU A 10 6.55 -5.05 9.08
N MET A 11 6.74 -4.03 9.93
CA MET A 11 7.84 -4.00 10.91
C MET A 11 7.70 -5.10 11.96
N GLU A 12 6.48 -5.38 12.43
CA GLU A 12 6.21 -6.48 13.36
C GLU A 12 6.50 -7.85 12.72
N ILE A 13 6.05 -8.05 11.48
CA ILE A 13 6.28 -9.31 10.75
C ILE A 13 7.77 -9.54 10.46
N ALA A 14 8.52 -8.47 10.24
CA ALA A 14 9.95 -8.51 9.96
C ALA A 14 10.82 -8.88 11.19
N ASP A 15 10.24 -9.08 12.37
CA ASP A 15 10.98 -9.51 13.56
C ASP A 15 11.22 -11.02 13.57
N PHE A 16 12.34 -11.47 13.01
CA PHE A 16 12.73 -12.89 12.96
C PHE A 16 13.52 -13.37 14.18
N SER A 17 13.56 -12.61 15.28
CA SER A 17 14.37 -12.95 16.46
C SER A 17 13.97 -14.25 17.16
N GLU A 18 12.75 -14.75 16.92
CA GLU A 18 12.18 -15.93 17.57
C GLU A 18 12.49 -17.27 16.85
N ILE A 19 13.22 -17.26 15.73
CA ILE A 19 13.58 -18.49 15.01
C ILE A 19 14.56 -19.33 15.83
N ASP A 20 14.16 -20.55 16.21
CA ASP A 20 14.94 -21.48 17.02
C ASP A 20 15.12 -22.83 16.31
N THR A 21 16.38 -23.13 15.98
CA THR A 21 16.78 -24.36 15.29
C THR A 21 17.48 -25.38 16.19
N SER A 22 17.48 -25.17 17.51
CA SER A 22 18.23 -25.99 18.48
C SER A 22 17.75 -27.45 18.56
N THR A 23 16.48 -27.71 18.23
CA THR A 23 15.88 -29.05 18.24
C THR A 23 14.95 -29.24 17.04
N ILE A 24 14.62 -30.50 16.71
CA ILE A 24 13.60 -30.79 15.67
C ILE A 24 12.26 -30.15 16.04
N ALA A 25 11.89 -30.17 17.33
CA ALA A 25 10.61 -29.62 17.80
C ALA A 25 10.58 -28.10 17.67
N SER A 26 11.65 -27.40 18.06
CA SER A 26 11.77 -25.94 17.90
C SER A 26 11.80 -25.55 16.42
N THR A 27 12.54 -26.27 15.59
CA THR A 27 12.60 -26.01 14.14
C THR A 27 11.23 -26.15 13.48
N ARG A 28 10.44 -27.16 13.88
CA ARG A 28 9.05 -27.32 13.41
C ARG A 28 8.15 -26.17 13.87
N LYS A 29 8.32 -25.68 15.10
CA LYS A 29 7.59 -24.52 15.62
C LYS A 29 7.91 -23.27 14.80
N SER A 30 9.19 -22.98 14.57
CA SER A 30 9.62 -21.84 13.74
C SER A 30 9.13 -21.93 12.30
N LEU A 31 9.05 -23.14 11.71
CA LEU A 31 8.42 -23.33 10.39
C LEU A 31 6.93 -22.98 10.37
N MET A 32 6.18 -23.33 11.44
CA MET A 32 4.78 -22.94 11.55
C MET A 32 4.64 -21.42 11.64
N GLU A 33 5.47 -20.77 12.46
CA GLU A 33 5.48 -19.31 12.60
C GLU A 33 5.82 -18.61 11.27
N LEU A 34 6.82 -19.10 10.51
CA LEU A 34 7.13 -18.58 9.18
C LEU A 34 5.99 -18.79 8.18
N THR A 35 5.27 -19.92 8.27
CA THR A 35 4.10 -20.19 7.43
C THR A 35 2.98 -19.17 7.71
N GLU A 36 2.70 -18.90 8.98
CA GLU A 36 1.71 -17.89 9.39
C GLU A 36 2.10 -16.49 8.90
N ARG A 37 3.37 -16.10 9.07
CA ARG A 37 3.90 -14.82 8.58
C ARG A 37 3.79 -14.70 7.06
N ARG A 38 4.10 -15.76 6.32
CA ARG A 38 3.93 -15.81 4.85
C ARG A 38 2.47 -15.56 4.45
N GLU A 39 1.52 -16.18 5.14
CA GLU A 39 0.09 -15.96 4.86
C GLU A 39 -0.33 -14.51 5.15
N GLN A 40 0.15 -13.92 6.24
CA GLN A 40 -0.08 -12.52 6.58
C GLN A 40 0.47 -11.58 5.49
N LEU A 41 1.71 -11.81 5.03
CA LEU A 41 2.33 -11.02 3.97
C LEU A 41 1.54 -11.11 2.65
N LEU A 42 1.08 -12.31 2.27
CA LEU A 42 0.25 -12.48 1.08
C LEU A 42 -1.08 -11.72 1.17
N GLU A 43 -1.70 -11.68 2.35
CA GLU A 43 -2.92 -10.92 2.58
C GLU A 43 -2.65 -9.41 2.55
N ILE A 44 -1.57 -8.94 3.18
CA ILE A 44 -1.14 -7.54 3.12
C ILE A 44 -0.90 -7.11 1.67
N GLN A 45 -0.19 -7.93 0.88
CA GLN A 45 0.08 -7.66 -0.53
C GLN A 45 -1.23 -7.46 -1.33
N LYS A 46 -2.25 -8.30 -1.08
CA LYS A 46 -3.57 -8.17 -1.72
C LYS A 46 -4.29 -6.88 -1.29
N ARG A 47 -4.19 -6.51 -0.01
CA ARG A 47 -4.83 -5.30 0.54
C ARG A 47 -4.17 -4.02 0.01
N ILE A 48 -2.84 -3.94 -0.03
CA ILE A 48 -2.12 -2.80 -0.63
C ILE A 48 -2.54 -2.61 -2.10
N LYS A 49 -2.57 -3.69 -2.89
CA LYS A 49 -3.05 -3.65 -4.29
C LYS A 49 -4.49 -3.14 -4.41
N ARG A 50 -5.36 -3.45 -3.45
CA ARG A 50 -6.74 -2.96 -3.39
C ARG A 50 -6.78 -1.47 -3.04
N ASP A 51 -5.97 -1.03 -2.08
CA ASP A 51 -5.92 0.36 -1.64
C ASP A 51 -5.34 1.29 -2.70
N ILE A 52 -4.36 0.84 -3.49
CA ILE A 52 -3.88 1.54 -4.70
C ILE A 52 -5.04 1.80 -5.66
N ARG A 53 -5.81 0.75 -6.01
CA ARG A 53 -6.98 0.89 -6.90
C ARG A 53 -8.05 1.81 -6.29
N GLY A 54 -8.21 1.78 -4.96
CA GLY A 54 -9.09 2.67 -4.21
C GLY A 54 -8.67 4.13 -4.37
N ALA A 55 -7.38 4.43 -4.22
CA ALA A 55 -6.82 5.77 -4.40
C ALA A 55 -6.96 6.27 -5.84
N GLU A 56 -6.74 5.40 -6.83
CA GLU A 56 -6.96 5.73 -8.25
C GLU A 56 -8.43 6.06 -8.54
N ARG A 57 -9.36 5.24 -8.04
CA ARG A 57 -10.79 5.47 -8.19
C ARG A 57 -11.21 6.79 -7.54
N TYR A 58 -10.79 7.02 -6.30
CA TYR A 58 -11.06 8.27 -5.60
C TYR A 58 -10.57 9.49 -6.39
N TYR A 59 -9.36 9.42 -6.96
CA TYR A 59 -8.84 10.46 -7.83
C TYR A 59 -9.74 10.74 -9.04
N LEU A 60 -10.20 9.69 -9.73
CA LEU A 60 -11.07 9.82 -10.90
C LEU A 60 -12.42 10.44 -10.53
N ASP A 61 -13.02 9.99 -9.43
CA ASP A 61 -14.30 10.50 -8.93
C ASP A 61 -14.18 12.00 -8.58
N ARG A 62 -13.13 12.39 -7.85
CA ARG A 62 -12.87 13.80 -7.52
C ARG A 62 -12.57 14.67 -8.75
N MET A 63 -11.88 14.13 -9.75
CA MET A 63 -11.65 14.84 -11.01
C MET A 63 -12.97 15.10 -11.77
N ALA A 64 -13.91 14.16 -11.73
CA ALA A 64 -15.24 14.34 -12.31
C ALA A 64 -16.06 15.39 -11.54
N GLU A 65 -16.04 15.36 -10.21
CA GLU A 65 -16.70 16.36 -9.36
C GLU A 65 -16.19 17.79 -9.66
N ILE A 66 -14.87 18.00 -9.67
CA ILE A 66 -14.27 19.32 -9.96
C ILE A 66 -14.65 19.81 -11.37
N ARG A 67 -14.80 18.91 -12.35
CA ARG A 67 -15.26 19.29 -13.70
C ARG A 67 -16.72 19.72 -13.68
N SER A 68 -17.59 18.95 -13.01
CA SER A 68 -19.02 19.25 -12.87
C SER A 68 -19.27 20.57 -12.13
N GLU A 69 -18.55 20.83 -11.03
CA GLU A 69 -18.64 22.09 -10.29
C GLU A 69 -18.34 23.31 -11.17
N VAL A 70 -17.34 23.20 -12.06
CA VAL A 70 -16.99 24.28 -12.98
C VAL A 70 -18.00 24.46 -14.11
N GLU A 71 -18.58 23.38 -14.64
CA GLU A 71 -19.68 23.46 -15.60
C GLU A 71 -20.88 24.19 -14.99
N ASN A 72 -21.29 23.81 -13.78
CA ASN A 72 -22.36 24.45 -13.04
C ASN A 72 -22.09 25.94 -12.77
N LEU A 73 -20.84 26.32 -12.47
CA LEU A 73 -20.45 27.73 -12.30
C LEU A 73 -20.47 28.52 -13.61
N LYS A 74 -20.14 27.89 -14.74
CA LYS A 74 -20.21 28.53 -16.07
C LYS A 74 -21.65 28.79 -16.49
N GLU A 75 -22.54 27.83 -16.27
CA GLU A 75 -23.97 27.94 -16.60
C GLU A 75 -24.69 28.98 -15.72
N ASN A 76 -24.32 29.09 -14.44
CA ASN A 76 -24.97 29.98 -13.47
C ASN A 76 -24.31 31.37 -13.30
N SER A 77 -23.26 31.73 -14.05
CA SER A 77 -22.55 33.00 -13.90
C SER A 77 -22.90 34.06 -14.95
N SER A 78 -23.52 35.16 -14.50
CA SER A 78 -23.55 36.41 -15.26
C SER A 78 -22.12 36.95 -15.45
N ARG A 79 -21.85 37.67 -16.55
CA ARG A 79 -20.51 38.22 -16.87
C ARG A 79 -19.89 39.02 -15.73
N PHE A 80 -20.70 39.65 -14.88
CA PHE A 80 -20.24 40.46 -13.73
C PHE A 80 -19.72 39.61 -12.56
N LYS A 81 -20.30 38.43 -12.27
CA LYS A 81 -19.78 37.52 -11.22
C LYS A 81 -18.41 36.97 -11.56
N ARG A 82 -18.11 36.79 -12.86
CA ARG A 82 -16.83 36.27 -13.38
C ARG A 82 -15.63 37.20 -13.13
N ILE A 83 -15.86 38.49 -12.88
CA ILE A 83 -14.80 39.49 -12.67
C ILE A 83 -14.41 39.58 -11.19
N ILE A 84 -15.35 39.33 -10.27
CA ILE A 84 -15.17 39.52 -8.82
C ILE A 84 -14.47 38.30 -8.17
N THR A 85 -14.64 37.09 -8.70
CA THR A 85 -14.14 35.85 -8.08
C THR A 85 -12.74 35.40 -8.56
N GLY A 86 -12.07 36.19 -9.39
CA GLY A 86 -10.79 35.79 -10.03
C GLY A 86 -11.00 34.79 -11.17
N ASN A 87 -9.90 34.28 -11.78
CA ASN A 87 -9.97 33.35 -12.92
C ASN A 87 -10.30 31.92 -12.46
N PRO A 88 -11.55 31.43 -12.61
CA PRO A 88 -11.97 30.14 -12.06
C PRO A 88 -11.26 28.96 -12.73
N ALA A 89 -10.86 29.12 -13.99
CA ALA A 89 -10.10 28.11 -14.73
C ALA A 89 -8.70 27.90 -14.15
N ALA A 90 -8.06 28.98 -13.64
CA ALA A 90 -6.76 28.87 -13.00
C ALA A 90 -6.85 28.18 -11.62
N ALA A 91 -7.88 28.49 -10.84
CA ALA A 91 -8.15 27.83 -9.57
C ALA A 91 -8.45 26.33 -9.77
N GLN A 92 -9.27 26.00 -10.77
CA GLN A 92 -9.56 24.62 -11.15
C GLN A 92 -8.29 23.86 -11.55
N ALA A 93 -7.48 24.43 -12.46
CA ALA A 93 -6.23 23.81 -12.89
C ALA A 93 -5.28 23.57 -11.71
N LYS A 94 -5.24 24.50 -10.74
CA LYS A 94 -4.45 24.34 -9.50
C LYS A 94 -5.00 23.20 -8.63
N ALA A 95 -6.31 23.12 -8.44
CA ALA A 95 -6.95 22.06 -7.66
C ALA A 95 -6.72 20.67 -8.29
N MET A 96 -6.90 20.54 -9.60
CA MET A 96 -6.65 19.29 -10.35
C MET A 96 -5.18 18.86 -10.26
N LYS A 97 -4.24 19.81 -10.39
CA LYS A 97 -2.80 19.53 -10.22
C LYS A 97 -2.46 19.08 -8.80
N GLN A 98 -3.06 19.70 -7.78
CA GLN A 98 -2.85 19.29 -6.40
C GLN A 98 -3.39 17.89 -6.15
N LEU A 99 -4.59 17.59 -6.63
CA LEU A 99 -5.21 16.28 -6.51
C LEU A 99 -4.37 15.19 -7.19
N GLN A 100 -3.81 15.49 -8.38
CA GLN A 100 -2.90 14.59 -9.07
C GLN A 100 -1.64 14.32 -8.26
N ARG A 101 -0.97 15.37 -7.76
CA ARG A 101 0.23 15.22 -6.92
C ARG A 101 -0.05 14.40 -5.67
N ASN A 102 -1.13 14.68 -4.97
CA ASN A 102 -1.51 13.93 -3.77
C ASN A 102 -1.72 12.44 -4.08
N ARG A 103 -2.40 12.14 -5.19
CA ARG A 103 -2.61 10.75 -5.63
C ARG A 103 -1.28 10.08 -6.01
N ASP A 104 -0.42 10.76 -6.75
CA ASP A 104 0.85 10.19 -7.20
C ASP A 104 1.77 9.91 -6.00
N THR A 105 1.87 10.82 -5.03
CA THR A 105 2.62 10.60 -3.78
C THR A 105 2.06 9.42 -2.98
N LEU A 106 0.74 9.35 -2.80
CA LEU A 106 0.12 8.27 -2.03
C LEU A 106 0.30 6.90 -2.70
N ILE A 107 0.13 6.82 -4.02
CA ILE A 107 0.34 5.57 -4.77
C ILE A 107 1.79 5.14 -4.69
N GLU A 108 2.73 6.08 -4.75
CA GLU A 108 4.15 5.75 -4.65
C GLU A 108 4.50 5.14 -3.28
N THR A 109 4.00 5.73 -2.19
CA THR A 109 4.17 5.14 -0.85
C THR A 109 3.59 3.72 -0.76
N TYR A 110 2.41 3.47 -1.36
CA TYR A 110 1.88 2.10 -1.42
C TYR A 110 2.72 1.16 -2.26
N ARG A 111 3.39 1.64 -3.32
CA ARG A 111 4.28 0.82 -4.15
C ARG A 111 5.56 0.44 -3.40
N GLU A 112 6.15 1.37 -2.66
CA GLU A 112 7.28 1.10 -1.78
C GLU A 112 6.93 0.03 -0.75
N LEU A 113 5.75 0.14 -0.11
CA LEU A 113 5.26 -0.89 0.82
C LEU A 113 5.02 -2.24 0.14
N LEU A 114 4.53 -2.22 -1.10
CA LEU A 114 4.30 -3.43 -1.88
C LEU A 114 5.61 -4.15 -2.25
N GLU A 115 6.64 -3.37 -2.59
CA GLU A 115 8.00 -3.85 -2.87
C GLU A 115 8.61 -4.46 -1.60
N TYR A 116 8.59 -3.73 -0.49
CA TYR A 116 9.08 -4.24 0.80
C TYR A 116 8.34 -5.51 1.28
N THR A 117 7.02 -5.58 1.07
CA THR A 117 6.24 -6.80 1.34
C THR A 117 6.72 -7.98 0.47
N GLY A 118 7.12 -7.71 -0.78
CA GLY A 118 7.68 -8.69 -1.70
C GLY A 118 9.03 -9.22 -1.22
N GLU A 119 9.92 -8.33 -0.80
CA GLU A 119 11.23 -8.70 -0.23
C GLU A 119 11.08 -9.56 1.03
N LEU A 120 10.16 -9.20 1.93
CA LEU A 120 9.87 -10.00 3.12
C LEU A 120 9.30 -11.39 2.79
N LEU A 121 8.50 -11.50 1.73
CA LEU A 121 7.98 -12.79 1.26
C LEU A 121 9.11 -13.69 0.78
N GLU A 122 9.99 -13.17 -0.07
CA GLU A 122 11.14 -13.90 -0.59
C GLU A 122 12.04 -14.37 0.55
N TYR A 123 12.41 -13.48 1.47
CA TYR A 123 13.21 -13.82 2.64
C TYR A 123 12.54 -14.85 3.55
N THR A 124 11.22 -14.76 3.75
CA THR A 124 10.46 -15.76 4.54
C THR A 124 10.49 -17.13 3.85
N GLU A 125 10.33 -17.18 2.53
CA GLU A 125 10.36 -18.43 1.76
C GLU A 125 11.76 -19.07 1.79
N ASP A 126 12.82 -18.26 1.65
CA ASP A 126 14.21 -18.73 1.76
C ASP A 126 14.51 -19.32 3.14
N LEU A 127 14.11 -18.63 4.22
CA LEU A 127 14.26 -19.14 5.58
C LEU A 127 13.51 -20.45 5.78
N MET A 128 12.29 -20.57 5.25
CA MET A 128 11.54 -21.83 5.32
C MET A 128 12.30 -22.97 4.64
N ILE A 129 12.91 -22.74 3.48
CA ILE A 129 13.73 -23.73 2.77
C ILE A 129 14.91 -24.15 3.65
N GLU A 130 15.64 -23.20 4.24
CA GLU A 130 16.76 -23.48 5.14
C GLU A 130 16.34 -24.32 6.34
N LEU A 131 15.19 -24.00 6.96
CA LEU A 131 14.67 -24.78 8.08
C LEU A 131 14.24 -26.20 7.67
N TYR A 132 13.68 -26.38 6.47
CA TYR A 132 13.37 -27.71 5.96
C TYR A 132 14.62 -28.56 5.77
N ASP A 133 15.71 -27.97 5.25
CA ASP A 133 16.97 -28.67 5.09
C ASP A 133 17.66 -28.96 6.43
N SER A 134 17.55 -28.05 7.40
CA SER A 134 17.95 -28.30 8.78
C SER A 134 17.22 -29.53 9.37
N ILE A 135 15.90 -29.64 9.18
CA ILE A 135 15.13 -30.82 9.62
C ILE A 135 15.67 -32.11 9.01
N LYS A 136 15.98 -32.12 7.70
CA LYS A 136 16.54 -33.31 7.04
C LYS A 136 17.87 -33.73 7.66
N SER A 137 18.72 -32.76 8.02
CA SER A 137 20.03 -33.03 8.63
C SER A 137 19.95 -33.78 9.97
N PHE A 138 18.85 -33.63 10.72
CA PHE A 138 18.62 -34.40 11.95
C PHE A 138 18.40 -35.90 11.71
N PHE A 139 18.05 -36.31 10.49
CA PHE A 139 17.73 -37.70 10.16
C PHE A 139 18.88 -38.48 9.48
N GLY A 140 20.00 -37.82 9.13
CA GLY A 140 21.15 -38.44 8.48
C GLY A 140 21.08 -38.43 6.96
#